data_AF-A0A928BR92-F1
#
_entry.id   AF-A0A928BR92-F1
#
_cell.length_a   1.000
_cell.length_b   1.000
_cell.length_c   1.000
_cell.angle_alpha   90.00
_cell.angle_beta   90.00
_cell.angle_gamma   90.00
#
_symmetry.space_group_name_H-M   'P 1'
#
loop_
_entity.id
_entity.type
_entity.pdbx_description
1 polymer ?
#
loop_
_entity_poly.entity_id
_entity_poly.type
_entity_poly.pdbx_seq_one_letter_code
_entity_poly.pdbx_strand_id
1 'polypeptide(L)'
;MKKYVFILNAIELLCKLFDGKRIEGVLYLDQNTGKLTFKAYNRQPQVRNKDRLVKKLPWGWVKESMERIKVLGSFPKEMGTAAVMGLMEEHHRDAKNALIEYELEEFC
;
A
#
# COMPACT_ATOMS: atom_id res chain seq x y z
N MET A 1 -37.50 18.88 12.06
CA MET A 1 -36.35 19.73 12.46
C MET A 1 -35.20 19.53 11.48
N LYS A 2 -34.66 20.60 10.90
CA LYS A 2 -33.44 20.55 10.08
C LYS A 2 -32.22 20.69 11.01
N LYS A 3 -31.20 19.83 10.85
CA LYS A 3 -29.92 19.93 11.56
C LYS A 3 -28.87 20.43 10.59
N TYR A 4 -28.09 21.43 10.98
CA TYR A 4 -27.04 22.02 10.16
C TYR A 4 -25.67 21.46 10.56
N VAL A 5 -24.83 21.19 9.57
CA VAL A 5 -23.42 20.78 9.75
C VAL A 5 -22.53 21.85 9.14
N PHE A 6 -21.56 22.32 9.91
CA PHE A 6 -20.55 23.27 9.44
C PHE A 6 -19.43 22.51 8.73
N ILE A 7 -18.97 23.05 7.59
CA ILE A 7 -17.94 22.41 6.77
C ILE A 7 -16.74 23.35 6.71
N LEU A 8 -15.58 22.89 7.21
CA LEU A 8 -14.37 23.71 7.33
C LEU A 8 -13.77 24.15 5.97
N ASN A 9 -14.06 23.42 4.89
CA ASN A 9 -13.63 23.75 3.53
C ASN A 9 -14.80 23.57 2.54
N ALA A 10 -15.87 24.33 2.78
CA ALA A 10 -17.17 24.12 2.15
C ALA A 10 -17.12 24.15 0.62
N ILE A 11 -16.38 25.09 0.03
CA ILE A 11 -16.33 25.29 -1.42
C ILE A 11 -15.69 24.07 -2.12
N GLU A 12 -14.50 23.66 -1.69
CA GLU A 12 -13.79 22.53 -2.30
C GLU A 12 -14.57 21.21 -2.13
N LEU A 13 -15.15 21.01 -0.95
CA LEU A 13 -15.96 19.84 -0.64
C LEU A 13 -17.24 19.80 -1.50
N LEU A 14 -17.93 20.93 -1.67
CA LEU A 14 -19.11 21.03 -2.52
C LEU A 14 -18.76 20.72 -3.97
N CYS A 15 -17.67 21.26 -4.52
CA CYS A 15 -17.23 20.93 -5.88
C CYS A 15 -17.02 19.43 -6.07
N LYS A 16 -16.34 18.75 -5.13
CA LYS A 16 -16.15 17.29 -5.17
C LYS A 16 -17.48 16.53 -5.11
N LEU A 17 -18.44 16.99 -4.31
CA LEU A 17 -19.77 16.38 -4.22
C LEU A 17 -20.58 16.59 -5.51
N PHE A 18 -20.52 17.77 -6.13
CA PHE A 18 -21.15 18.05 -7.41
C PHE A 18 -20.58 17.17 -8.53
N ASP A 19 -19.29 16.85 -8.48
CA ASP A 19 -18.63 15.87 -9.37
C ASP A 19 -19.05 14.41 -9.09
N GLY A 20 -19.94 14.15 -8.11
CA GLY A 20 -20.35 12.81 -7.70
C GLY A 20 -19.32 12.03 -6.87
N LYS A 21 -18.26 12.70 -6.39
CA LYS A 21 -17.22 12.06 -5.57
C LYS A 21 -17.70 11.89 -4.13
N ARG A 22 -17.23 10.82 -3.47
CA ARG A 22 -17.45 10.60 -2.04
C ARG A 22 -16.29 11.19 -1.24
N ILE A 23 -16.59 11.70 -0.05
CA ILE A 23 -15.62 12.41 0.78
C ILE A 23 -15.60 11.76 2.16
N GLU A 24 -14.45 11.22 2.53
CA GLU A 24 -14.22 10.67 3.87
C GLU A 24 -13.77 11.79 4.83
N GLY A 25 -14.19 11.70 6.09
CA GLY A 25 -13.85 12.68 7.10
C GLY A 25 -14.39 12.34 8.48
N VAL A 26 -14.21 13.27 9.41
CA VAL A 26 -14.72 13.18 10.80
C VAL A 26 -15.82 14.20 11.00
N LEU A 27 -16.87 13.76 11.68
CA LEU A 27 -17.94 14.60 12.21
C LEU A 27 -17.74 14.73 13.73
N TYR A 28 -17.67 15.94 14.24
CA TYR A 28 -17.48 16.20 15.67
C TYR A 28 -18.24 17.44 16.12
N LEU A 29 -18.47 17.56 17.44
CA LEU A 29 -19.01 18.78 18.03
C LEU A 29 -17.85 19.71 18.37
N ASP A 30 -17.85 20.91 17.79
CA ASP A 30 -16.87 21.94 18.14
C ASP A 30 -17.15 22.45 19.55
N GLN A 31 -16.19 22.30 20.45
CA GLN A 31 -16.32 22.66 21.86
C GLN A 31 -16.41 24.19 22.07
N ASN A 32 -15.87 24.99 21.15
CA ASN A 32 -15.90 26.44 21.28
C ASN A 32 -17.22 27.04 20.81
N THR A 33 -17.84 26.44 19.80
CA THR A 33 -19.07 26.98 19.18
C THR A 33 -20.32 26.16 19.45
N GLY A 34 -20.18 24.95 20.01
CA GLY A 34 -21.27 23.99 20.22
C GLY A 34 -21.86 23.41 18.93
N LYS A 35 -21.23 23.66 17.77
CA LYS A 35 -21.76 23.32 16.46
C LYS A 35 -21.22 21.99 15.94
N LEU A 36 -22.08 21.24 15.27
CA LEU A 36 -21.70 20.01 14.58
C LEU A 36 -20.86 20.38 13.33
N THR A 37 -19.63 19.90 13.26
CA THR A 37 -18.63 20.28 12.26
C THR A 37 -18.06 19.05 11.56
N PHE A 38 -17.93 19.13 10.24
CA PHE A 38 -17.32 18.12 9.38
C PHE A 38 -15.95 18.56 8.87
N LYS A 39 -14.96 17.68 9.03
CA LYS A 39 -13.58 17.86 8.54
C LYS A 39 -13.19 16.67 7.65
N ALA A 40 -12.92 16.95 6.38
CA ALA A 40 -12.41 15.96 5.45
C ALA A 40 -11.02 15.46 5.85
N TYR A 41 -10.73 14.18 5.58
CA TYR A 41 -9.36 13.69 5.69
C TYR A 41 -8.52 14.20 4.54
N ASN A 42 -7.46 14.97 4.84
CA ASN A 42 -6.41 15.27 3.88
C ASN A 42 -5.39 14.12 3.85
N ARG A 43 -5.81 12.97 3.32
CA ARG A 43 -4.86 11.89 3.02
C ARG A 43 -4.07 12.30 1.78
N GLN A 44 -2.83 12.75 2.00
CA GLN A 44 -1.89 12.87 0.89
C GLN A 44 -1.58 11.45 0.38
N PRO A 45 -1.77 11.16 -0.92
CA PRO A 45 -1.33 9.89 -1.46
C PRO A 45 0.19 9.80 -1.22
N GLN A 46 0.62 8.81 -0.43
CA GLN A 46 2.05 8.54 -0.30
C GLN A 46 2.56 8.07 -1.67
N VAL A 47 3.21 8.97 -2.41
CA VAL A 47 3.95 8.61 -3.60
C VAL A 47 5.21 7.88 -3.13
N ARG A 48 5.12 6.55 -3.01
CA ARG A 48 6.30 5.72 -2.80
C ARG A 48 6.98 5.48 -4.13
N ASN A 49 8.29 5.66 -4.16
CA ASN A 49 9.10 5.23 -5.29
C ASN A 49 8.85 3.74 -5.52
N LYS A 50 8.67 3.35 -6.78
CA LYS A 50 8.43 1.94 -7.12
C LYS A 50 9.71 1.16 -6.83
N ASP A 51 9.57 0.04 -6.12
CA ASP A 51 10.67 -0.89 -5.90
C ASP A 51 11.19 -1.42 -7.25
N ARG A 52 12.51 -1.46 -7.43
CA ARG A 52 13.20 -2.04 -8.60
C ARG A 52 13.01 -3.55 -8.58
N LEU A 53 12.66 -4.15 -9.72
CA LEU A 53 12.65 -5.60 -9.85
C LEU A 53 14.08 -6.09 -10.06
N VAL A 54 14.55 -6.96 -9.16
CA VAL A 54 15.84 -7.65 -9.30
C VAL A 54 15.64 -8.86 -10.20
N LYS A 55 14.75 -9.78 -9.81
CA LYS A 55 14.46 -10.99 -10.60
C LYS A 55 13.04 -11.48 -10.36
N LYS A 56 12.41 -12.01 -11.42
CA LYS A 56 11.16 -12.77 -11.32
C LYS A 56 11.50 -14.24 -11.02
N LEU A 57 10.86 -14.80 -10.01
CA LEU A 57 11.03 -16.18 -9.59
C LEU A 57 9.80 -17.01 -9.99
N PRO A 58 9.89 -18.35 -10.05
CA PRO A 58 8.76 -19.21 -10.44
C PRO A 58 7.50 -18.95 -9.62
N TRP A 59 7.66 -18.74 -8.31
CA TRP A 59 6.58 -18.54 -7.36
C TRP A 59 6.47 -17.09 -6.85
N GLY A 60 7.17 -16.13 -7.46
CA GLY A 60 7.12 -14.75 -6.99
C GLY A 60 8.24 -13.86 -7.53
N TRP A 61 8.88 -13.09 -6.66
CA TRP A 61 9.89 -12.10 -7.09
C TRP A 61 10.85 -11.68 -5.98
N VAL A 62 11.97 -11.12 -6.41
CA VAL A 62 12.91 -10.34 -5.60
C VAL A 62 12.90 -8.90 -6.09
N LYS A 63 12.68 -7.95 -5.18
CA LYS A 63 12.71 -6.51 -5.47
C LYS A 63 13.60 -5.78 -4.49
N GLU A 64 14.16 -4.68 -4.94
CA GLU A 64 14.95 -3.76 -4.15
C GLU A 64 14.20 -2.44 -3.99
N SER A 65 14.11 -1.98 -2.75
CA SER A 65 13.70 -0.62 -2.40
C SER A 65 14.91 0.14 -1.89
N MET A 66 14.79 1.46 -1.71
CA MET A 66 15.90 2.31 -1.23
C MET A 66 16.59 1.79 0.06
N GLU A 67 15.85 1.11 0.94
CA GLU A 67 16.37 0.69 2.25
C GLU A 67 16.37 -0.83 2.44
N ARG A 68 15.75 -1.61 1.54
CA ARG A 68 15.46 -3.03 1.80
C ARG A 68 15.41 -3.85 0.52
N ILE A 69 15.92 -5.07 0.62
CA ILE A 69 15.58 -6.18 -0.29
C ILE A 69 14.30 -6.85 0.19
N LYS A 70 13.40 -7.12 -0.74
CA LYS A 70 12.09 -7.73 -0.49
C LYS A 70 11.97 -8.99 -1.34
N VAL A 71 11.61 -10.10 -0.69
CA VAL A 71 11.32 -11.37 -1.35
C VAL A 71 9.85 -11.72 -1.09
N LEU A 72 9.13 -12.04 -2.16
CA LEU A 72 7.74 -12.49 -2.08
C LEU A 72 7.63 -13.85 -2.76
N GLY A 73 7.04 -14.82 -2.05
CA GLY A 73 6.62 -16.11 -2.59
C GLY A 73 5.11 -16.33 -2.41
N SER A 74 4.47 -16.90 -3.43
CA SER A 74 3.07 -17.32 -3.41
C SER A 74 2.98 -18.73 -4.00
N PHE A 75 2.47 -19.67 -3.21
CA PHE A 75 2.53 -21.10 -3.50
C PHE A 75 1.11 -21.69 -3.60
N PRO A 76 0.91 -22.72 -4.44
CA PRO A 76 -0.39 -23.35 -4.63
C PRO A 76 -0.85 -24.07 -3.37
N LYS A 77 -2.10 -23.84 -2.96
CA LYS A 77 -2.66 -24.47 -1.75
C LYS A 77 -3.03 -25.94 -1.97
N GLU A 78 -3.29 -26.35 -3.22
CA GLU A 78 -3.67 -27.73 -3.53
C GLU A 78 -2.54 -28.76 -3.33
N MET A 79 -1.27 -28.34 -3.29
CA MET A 79 -0.13 -29.28 -3.22
C MET A 79 0.09 -29.92 -1.85
N GLY A 80 -0.68 -29.51 -0.83
CA GLY A 80 -0.49 -29.95 0.55
C GLY A 80 0.72 -29.30 1.23
N THR A 81 0.66 -29.18 2.55
CA THR A 81 1.61 -28.36 3.33
C THR A 81 3.06 -28.80 3.17
N ALA A 82 3.33 -30.11 3.15
CA ALA A 82 4.70 -30.63 3.03
C ALA A 82 5.35 -30.27 1.68
N ALA A 83 4.60 -30.36 0.57
CA ALA A 83 5.10 -29.97 -0.74
C ALA A 83 5.30 -28.45 -0.83
N VAL A 84 4.39 -27.66 -0.24
CA VAL A 84 4.54 -26.20 -0.16
C VAL A 84 5.80 -25.81 0.61
N MET A 85 6.12 -26.50 1.70
CA MET A 85 7.38 -26.26 2.44
C MET A 85 8.62 -26.52 1.57
N GLY A 86 8.63 -27.60 0.78
CA GLY A 86 9.70 -27.86 -0.18
C GLY A 86 9.84 -26.74 -1.24
N LEU A 87 8.72 -26.28 -1.79
CA LEU A 87 8.71 -25.14 -2.73
C LEU A 87 9.18 -23.84 -2.07
N MET A 88 8.86 -23.63 -0.80
CA MET A 88 9.35 -22.47 -0.04
C MET A 88 10.87 -22.51 0.07
N GLU A 89 11.47 -23.66 0.42
CA GLU A 89 12.93 -23.80 0.52
C GLU A 89 13.61 -23.54 -0.83
N GLU A 90 13.10 -24.14 -1.90
CA GLU A 90 13.61 -23.92 -3.25
C GLU A 90 13.50 -22.44 -3.67
N HIS A 91 12.36 -21.81 -3.41
CA HIS A 91 12.18 -20.39 -3.70
C HIS A 91 13.16 -19.49 -2.95
N HIS A 92 13.47 -19.80 -1.69
CA HIS A 92 14.48 -19.05 -0.93
C HIS A 92 15.88 -19.27 -1.48
N ARG A 93 16.21 -20.47 -1.95
CA ARG A 93 17.48 -20.75 -2.63
C ARG A 93 17.59 -19.93 -3.92
N ASP A 94 16.54 -19.91 -4.74
CA ASP A 94 16.53 -19.13 -5.98
C ASP A 94 16.63 -17.62 -5.73
N ALA A 95 15.98 -17.13 -4.68
CA ALA A 95 16.08 -15.73 -4.28
C ALA A 95 17.50 -15.35 -3.86
N LYS A 96 18.21 -16.22 -3.13
CA LYS A 96 19.62 -16.00 -2.77
C LYS A 96 20.51 -15.97 -4.00
N ASN A 97 20.35 -16.94 -4.92
CA ASN A 97 21.12 -16.97 -6.15
C ASN A 97 20.88 -15.72 -7.01
N ALA A 98 19.63 -15.24 -7.09
CA ALA A 98 19.29 -14.01 -7.79
C ALA A 98 20.01 -12.77 -7.22
N LEU A 99 20.19 -12.71 -5.90
CA LEU A 99 20.93 -11.61 -5.26
C LEU A 99 22.43 -11.70 -5.51
N ILE A 100 22.99 -12.91 -5.52
CA ILE A 100 24.41 -13.11 -5.85
C ILE A 100 24.68 -12.70 -7.30
N GLU A 101 23.85 -13.14 -8.24
CA GLU A 101 23.96 -12.74 -9.66
C GLU A 101 23.86 -11.22 -9.81
N TYR A 102 22.88 -10.60 -9.14
CA TYR A 102 22.71 -9.15 -9.16
C TYR A 102 23.93 -8.41 -8.60
N GLU A 103 24.52 -8.91 -7.51
CA GLU A 103 25.73 -8.32 -6.91
C GLU A 103 26.92 -8.40 -7.88
N LEU A 104 27.09 -9.53 -8.56
CA LEU A 104 28.14 -9.71 -9.57
C LEU A 104 27.94 -8.84 -10.82
N GLU A 105 26.70 -8.53 -11.19
CA GLU A 105 26.40 -7.70 -12.37
C GLU A 105 26.52 -6.19 -12.10
N GLU A 106 26.15 -5.72 -10.91
CA GLU A 106 26.06 -4.27 -10.62
C GLU A 106 27.25 -3.73 -9.82
N PHE A 107 28.00 -4.58 -9.12
CA PHE A 107 29.07 -4.13 -8.20
C PHE A 107 30.45 -4.70 -8.51
N CYS A 108 30.58 -5.68 -9.41
CA CYS A 108 31.85 -6.21 -9.89
C CYS A 108 32.10 -5.79 -11.35
#